data_AF-A0A6P2AQA6-F1
#
_entry.id   AF-A0A6P2AQA6-F1
#
_cell.length_a   1.000
_cell.length_b   1.000
_cell.length_c   1.000
_cell.angle_alpha   90.00
_cell.angle_beta   90.00
_cell.angle_gamma   90.00
#
_symmetry.space_group_name_H-M   'P 1'
#
loop_
_entity.id
_entity.type
_entity.pdbx_description
1 polymer ?
#
loop_
_entity_poly.entity_id
_entity_poly.type
_entity_poly.pdbx_seq_one_letter_code
_entity_poly.pdbx_strand_id
1 'polypeptide(L)'
;MGFKLLQRFALVVLGCLTVLFINLTMRAIAQNEVIPETSPAIGWEFVGSRTLNSATIEDREYTGQCPGQAAGSIRASFTSEQNPPAPRHRVIVRNITRGVGNNPAPFTNREYHRGLASEETVMRFGTGHSGRFLHVLPGENEFEYEILERRRPVATGQFTATIARDLRQIQRDAEWKEDRVCANSAVALGVCADIRDRQRLTCPDDRVLETHLFPNNANVITAIHNRTGRIIDFSLNNRMRQLFPGSHTQITDNFVNVQYQRADGTMQRENLTRGTRYQFYESAGQLQFGTYSQPHRGR
;
A
#
# COMPACT_ATOMS: atom_id res chain seq x y z
N MET A 1 -36.96 70.11 25.81
CA MET A 1 -37.44 70.38 27.19
C MET A 1 -36.74 69.38 28.10
N GLY A 2 -36.09 69.84 29.16
CA GLY A 2 -35.29 69.01 30.08
C GLY A 2 -33.88 69.59 30.27
N PHE A 3 -33.79 70.55 31.18
CA PHE A 3 -32.62 71.37 31.48
C PHE A 3 -31.60 70.63 32.36
N LYS A 4 -30.35 71.04 32.19
CA LYS A 4 -29.17 70.75 33.00
C LYS A 4 -29.32 71.16 34.48
N LEU A 5 -28.40 70.62 35.28
CA LEU A 5 -27.49 71.33 36.22
C LEU A 5 -27.73 71.22 37.74
N LEU A 6 -26.71 70.65 38.41
CA LEU A 6 -26.05 71.02 39.68
C LEU A 6 -26.85 71.51 40.92
N GLN A 7 -26.59 70.86 42.07
CA GLN A 7 -26.24 71.51 43.36
C GLN A 7 -25.70 70.45 44.35
N ARG A 8 -24.40 70.46 44.70
CA ARG A 8 -23.76 71.04 45.91
C ARG A 8 -24.29 70.47 47.24
N PHE A 9 -23.41 69.87 48.06
CA PHE A 9 -22.88 70.46 49.30
C PHE A 9 -21.85 69.53 49.96
N ALA A 10 -20.87 70.16 50.62
CA ALA A 10 -19.69 69.57 51.22
C ALA A 10 -19.71 69.74 52.76
N LEU A 11 -18.75 69.09 53.42
CA LEU A 11 -18.25 69.30 54.80
C LEU A 11 -19.18 68.86 55.96
N VAL A 12 -18.72 68.40 57.13
CA VAL A 12 -17.46 67.88 57.73
C VAL A 12 -17.84 67.48 59.18
N VAL A 13 -16.90 66.89 59.94
CA VAL A 13 -16.87 66.65 61.41
C VAL A 13 -17.19 65.20 61.80
N LEU A 14 -16.19 64.32 62.01
CA LEU A 14 -15.24 64.19 63.14
C LEU A 14 -15.91 63.63 64.41
N GLY A 15 -15.51 62.43 64.85
CA GLY A 15 -15.87 61.94 66.19
C GLY A 15 -15.64 60.46 66.47
N CYS A 16 -14.47 60.15 67.05
CA CYS A 16 -14.18 59.09 68.03
C CYS A 16 -14.54 57.62 67.79
N LEU A 17 -13.48 56.84 67.48
CA LEU A 17 -12.92 55.76 68.31
C LEU A 17 -13.82 55.19 69.44
N THR A 18 -14.19 53.91 69.34
CA THR A 18 -13.84 52.90 70.37
C THR A 18 -13.83 51.49 69.78
N VAL A 19 -12.70 50.86 70.04
CA VAL A 19 -12.26 49.48 69.81
C VAL A 19 -13.24 48.44 70.39
N LEU A 20 -13.60 47.42 69.60
CA LEU A 20 -14.13 46.16 70.12
C LEU A 20 -13.33 44.99 69.53
N PHE A 21 -12.44 44.42 70.34
CA PHE A 21 -11.70 43.21 70.04
C PHE A 21 -12.64 41.99 70.13
N ILE A 22 -13.00 41.40 68.98
CA ILE A 22 -13.62 40.06 68.94
C ILE A 22 -12.52 39.06 68.61
N ASN A 23 -12.14 38.25 69.61
CA ASN A 23 -11.32 37.06 69.44
C ASN A 23 -12.08 36.03 68.59
N LEU A 24 -11.76 35.93 67.29
CA LEU A 24 -12.11 34.76 66.48
C LEU A 24 -11.05 33.68 66.68
N THR A 25 -11.40 32.64 67.42
CA THR A 25 -10.68 31.36 67.42
C THR A 25 -10.92 30.67 66.08
N MET A 26 -9.98 30.82 65.14
CA MET A 26 -9.91 29.96 63.96
C MET A 26 -9.58 28.53 64.42
N ARG A 27 -10.58 27.64 64.43
CA ARG A 27 -10.35 26.21 64.38
C ARG A 27 -9.93 25.86 62.95
N ALA A 28 -8.63 25.64 62.74
CA ALA A 28 -8.14 25.00 61.53
C ALA A 28 -8.68 23.56 61.51
N ILE A 29 -9.66 23.29 60.64
CA ILE A 29 -10.01 21.93 60.26
C ILE A 29 -8.92 21.52 59.27
N ALA A 30 -8.00 20.67 59.71
CA ALA A 30 -7.12 19.95 58.82
C ALA A 30 -8.00 19.05 57.93
N GLN A 31 -8.29 19.52 56.73
CA GLN A 31 -8.81 18.64 55.68
C GLN A 31 -7.67 17.71 55.31
N ASN A 32 -7.84 16.43 55.63
CA ASN A 32 -7.02 15.37 55.05
C ASN A 32 -7.27 15.41 53.54
N GLU A 33 -6.36 16.07 52.82
CA GLU A 33 -6.30 16.05 51.37
C GLU A 33 -5.91 14.63 50.97
N VAL A 34 -6.91 13.82 50.61
CA VAL A 34 -6.69 12.51 49.97
C VAL A 34 -6.09 12.83 48.61
N ILE A 35 -4.77 12.80 48.52
CA ILE A 35 -4.04 12.81 47.25
C ILE A 35 -4.50 11.55 46.52
N PRO A 36 -5.18 11.66 45.35
CA PRO A 36 -5.50 10.46 44.58
C PRO A 36 -4.19 9.81 44.18
N GLU A 37 -3.95 8.58 44.66
CA GLU A 37 -2.86 7.75 44.17
C GLU A 37 -3.04 7.63 42.65
N THR A 38 -2.17 8.30 41.89
CA THR A 38 -2.10 8.13 40.46
C THR A 38 -1.72 6.67 40.21
N SER A 39 -2.67 5.88 39.72
CA SER A 39 -2.42 4.50 39.31
C SER A 39 -1.18 4.49 38.40
N PRO A 40 -0.21 3.59 38.65
CA PRO A 40 1.07 3.63 37.94
C PRO A 40 0.86 3.50 36.43
N ALA A 41 1.64 4.25 35.67
CA ALA A 41 1.49 4.29 34.23
C ALA A 41 1.81 2.91 33.63
N ILE A 42 0.78 2.28 33.05
CA ILE A 42 0.89 0.96 32.42
C ILE A 42 0.10 0.90 31.13
N GLY A 43 0.69 0.27 30.12
CA GLY A 43 0.01 -0.07 28.88
C GLY A 43 0.79 0.30 27.62
N TRP A 44 0.10 0.82 26.63
CA TRP A 44 0.64 1.09 25.30
C TRP A 44 1.16 2.51 25.15
N GLU A 45 2.45 2.62 24.84
CA GLU A 45 3.05 3.82 24.28
C GLU A 45 3.01 3.73 22.75
N PHE A 46 2.18 4.57 22.13
CA PHE A 46 2.01 4.58 20.68
C PHE A 46 3.00 5.54 20.01
N VAL A 47 3.64 5.10 18.93
CA VAL A 47 4.55 5.94 18.15
C VAL A 47 3.80 7.14 17.59
N GLY A 48 4.22 8.35 17.98
CA GLY A 48 3.59 9.61 17.57
C GLY A 48 2.47 10.10 18.51
N SER A 49 2.09 9.34 19.54
CA SER A 49 1.18 9.81 20.60
C SER A 49 1.95 10.38 21.77
N ARG A 50 1.38 11.38 22.45
CA ARG A 50 1.88 11.91 23.73
C ARG A 50 1.12 11.36 24.93
N THR A 51 0.09 10.56 24.69
CA THR A 51 -0.83 10.07 25.71
C THR A 51 -0.75 8.56 25.75
N LEU A 52 -0.42 8.02 26.92
CA LEU A 52 -0.45 6.59 27.17
C LEU A 52 -1.85 6.03 26.89
N ASN A 53 -1.94 4.83 26.32
CA ASN A 53 -3.20 4.13 26.09
C ASN A 53 -4.19 4.86 25.16
N SER A 54 -3.72 5.81 24.36
CA SER A 54 -4.57 6.50 23.38
C SER A 54 -3.87 6.70 22.04
N ALA A 55 -4.57 6.32 20.98
CA ALA A 55 -4.10 6.49 19.61
C ALA A 55 -5.26 6.57 18.60
N THR A 56 -4.91 6.99 17.38
CA THR A 56 -5.79 6.93 16.21
C THR A 56 -5.09 6.13 15.12
N ILE A 57 -5.82 5.19 14.50
CA ILE A 57 -5.38 4.48 13.30
C ILE A 57 -6.15 5.07 12.11
N GLU A 58 -5.41 5.56 11.13
CA GLU A 58 -5.96 6.08 9.88
C GLU A 58 -6.21 4.94 8.87
N ASP A 59 -7.47 4.61 8.64
CA ASP A 59 -7.90 3.76 7.53
C ASP A 59 -8.21 4.64 6.30
N ARG A 60 -8.01 4.09 5.10
CA ARG A 60 -8.34 4.78 3.85
C ARG A 60 -9.41 4.02 3.08
N GLU A 61 -10.44 4.74 2.67
CA GLU A 61 -11.46 4.27 1.75
C GLU A 61 -11.30 5.03 0.42
N TYR A 62 -10.99 4.30 -0.64
CA TYR A 62 -10.87 4.84 -1.97
C TYR A 62 -12.22 4.79 -2.68
N THR A 63 -12.63 5.92 -3.21
CA THR A 63 -13.88 6.11 -3.97
C THR A 63 -13.56 6.50 -5.43
N GLY A 64 -14.58 6.57 -6.30
CA GLY A 64 -14.39 6.89 -7.72
C GLY A 64 -14.26 5.66 -8.62
N GLN A 65 -13.50 5.79 -9.71
CA GLN A 65 -13.31 4.72 -10.70
C GLN A 65 -12.49 3.54 -10.17
N CYS A 66 -11.64 3.79 -9.18
CA CYS A 66 -10.79 2.78 -8.56
C CYS A 66 -11.15 2.59 -7.08
N PRO A 67 -12.31 1.98 -6.77
CA PRO A 67 -12.72 1.76 -5.38
C PRO A 67 -11.82 0.73 -4.69
N GLY A 68 -11.73 0.83 -3.36
CA GLY A 68 -10.99 -0.10 -2.52
C GLY A 68 -10.78 0.41 -1.09
N GLN A 69 -10.17 -0.41 -0.24
CA GLN A 69 -9.84 -0.02 1.13
C GLN A 69 -8.38 -0.34 1.42
N ALA A 70 -7.71 0.53 2.17
CA ALA A 70 -6.40 0.26 2.73
C ALA A 70 -6.47 0.41 4.25
N ALA A 71 -6.27 -0.71 4.94
CA ALA A 71 -6.24 -0.73 6.40
C ALA A 71 -4.96 -0.07 6.91
N GLY A 72 -5.12 0.86 7.84
CA GLY A 72 -4.05 1.49 8.57
C GLY A 72 -3.38 0.55 9.56
N SER A 73 -2.29 1.02 10.14
CA SER A 73 -1.68 0.38 11.30
C SER A 73 -0.90 1.39 12.11
N ILE A 74 -0.73 1.14 13.40
CA ILE A 74 0.10 1.97 14.27
C ILE A 74 1.12 1.08 15.00
N ARG A 75 2.29 1.63 15.33
CA ARG A 75 3.28 0.95 16.17
C ARG A 75 3.09 1.35 17.62
N ALA A 76 3.28 0.41 18.52
CA ALA A 76 3.25 0.66 19.95
C ALA A 76 4.24 -0.23 20.69
N SER A 77 4.69 0.22 21.86
CA SER A 77 5.49 -0.54 22.80
C SER A 77 4.78 -0.61 24.14
N PHE A 78 4.90 -1.73 24.85
CA PHE A 78 4.34 -1.88 26.18
C PHE A 78 5.28 -1.24 27.22
N THR A 79 4.72 -0.54 28.20
CA THR A 79 5.46 0.00 29.36
C THR A 79 4.71 -0.26 30.67
N SER A 80 5.47 -0.39 31.75
CA SER A 80 4.96 -0.50 33.13
C SER A 80 5.95 0.16 34.08
N GLU A 81 5.49 1.20 34.81
CA GLU A 81 6.31 1.87 35.82
C GLU A 81 6.67 0.96 37.00
N GLN A 82 5.73 0.11 37.44
CA GLN A 82 5.96 -0.82 38.56
C GLN A 82 6.94 -1.95 38.19
N ASN A 83 6.93 -2.39 36.94
CA ASN A 83 7.73 -3.52 36.47
C ASN A 83 8.50 -3.08 35.21
N PRO A 84 9.61 -2.33 35.37
CA PRO A 84 10.36 -1.82 34.23
C PRO A 84 11.07 -2.95 33.45
N PRO A 85 11.56 -2.67 32.22
CA PRO A 85 12.35 -3.62 31.47
C PRO A 85 13.58 -4.12 32.25
N ALA A 86 13.84 -5.43 32.22
CA ALA A 86 15.02 -6.01 32.90
C ALA A 86 15.58 -7.23 32.15
N PRO A 87 16.87 -7.59 32.33
CA PRO A 87 17.48 -8.68 31.59
C PRO A 87 16.64 -9.97 31.60
N ARG A 88 16.41 -10.55 30.41
CA ARG A 88 15.60 -11.76 30.20
C ARG A 88 14.10 -11.60 30.48
N HIS A 89 13.61 -10.38 30.64
CA HIS A 89 12.17 -10.12 30.63
C HIS A 89 11.61 -10.17 29.21
N ARG A 90 10.41 -10.73 29.10
CA ARG A 90 9.53 -10.64 27.94
C ARG A 90 8.16 -10.21 28.41
N VAL A 91 7.41 -9.53 27.56
CA VAL A 91 6.01 -9.21 27.85
C VAL A 91 5.12 -9.85 26.80
N ILE A 92 4.10 -10.56 27.27
CA ILE A 92 2.99 -11.02 26.48
C ILE A 92 1.82 -10.08 26.76
N VAL A 93 1.23 -9.50 25.71
CA VAL A 93 0.00 -8.71 25.85
C VAL A 93 -1.05 -9.28 24.93
N ARG A 94 -2.23 -9.57 25.47
CA ARG A 94 -3.36 -10.20 24.79
C ARG A 94 -4.54 -9.23 24.78
N ASN A 95 -5.19 -9.08 23.63
CA ASN A 95 -6.44 -8.36 23.53
C ASN A 95 -7.58 -9.29 23.96
N ILE A 96 -8.25 -8.95 25.06
CA ILE A 96 -9.36 -9.71 25.65
C ILE A 96 -10.71 -9.01 25.44
N THR A 97 -10.73 -7.92 24.66
CA THR A 97 -11.93 -7.13 24.38
C THR A 97 -13.05 -8.00 23.81
N ARG A 98 -14.28 -7.82 24.32
CA ARG A 98 -15.46 -8.49 23.79
C ARG A 98 -15.63 -8.21 22.28
N GLY A 99 -15.82 -9.28 21.49
CA GLY A 99 -15.96 -9.19 20.03
C GLY A 99 -14.67 -9.43 19.26
N VAL A 100 -13.53 -9.47 19.96
CA VAL A 100 -12.29 -10.04 19.45
C VAL A 100 -12.41 -11.58 19.52
N GLY A 101 -11.90 -12.27 18.50
CA GLY A 101 -11.93 -13.72 18.39
C GLY A 101 -11.06 -14.35 19.47
N ASN A 102 -11.53 -15.44 20.08
CA ASN A 102 -10.91 -16.00 21.28
C ASN A 102 -10.01 -17.23 21.03
N ASN A 103 -9.85 -17.67 19.78
CA ASN A 103 -9.10 -18.90 19.46
C ASN A 103 -8.09 -18.76 18.30
N PRO A 104 -6.84 -18.36 18.58
CA PRO A 104 -6.42 -17.67 19.80
C PRO A 104 -6.82 -16.19 19.77
N ALA A 105 -7.02 -15.60 20.95
CA ALA A 105 -7.11 -14.15 21.09
C ALA A 105 -5.83 -13.48 20.56
N PRO A 106 -5.92 -12.38 19.80
CA PRO A 106 -4.77 -11.63 19.32
C PRO A 106 -3.84 -11.30 20.48
N PHE A 107 -2.55 -11.62 20.31
CA PHE A 107 -1.54 -11.30 21.29
C PHE A 107 -0.23 -10.95 20.62
N THR A 108 0.63 -10.35 21.42
CA THR A 108 2.02 -10.08 21.09
C THR A 108 2.91 -10.70 22.17
N ASN A 109 4.13 -11.06 21.80
CA ASN A 109 5.15 -11.57 22.72
C ASN A 109 6.47 -10.88 22.36
N ARG A 110 6.84 -9.88 23.16
CA ARG A 110 7.91 -8.93 22.85
C ARG A 110 9.03 -9.02 23.86
N GLU A 111 10.23 -8.72 23.40
CA GLU A 111 11.35 -8.50 24.30
C GLU A 111 11.07 -7.31 25.21
N TYR A 112 11.38 -7.43 26.49
CA TYR A 112 11.14 -6.40 27.50
C TYR A 112 12.35 -6.23 28.40
N HIS A 113 13.56 -6.27 27.82
CA HIS A 113 14.79 -6.46 28.58
C HIS A 113 15.72 -5.25 28.70
N ARG A 114 15.43 -4.16 27.98
CA ARG A 114 16.26 -2.95 27.92
C ARG A 114 15.41 -1.73 27.56
N GLY A 115 15.93 -0.54 27.84
CA GLY A 115 15.24 0.73 27.52
C GLY A 115 14.10 1.03 28.49
N LEU A 116 13.10 1.77 28.00
CA LEU A 116 11.94 2.22 28.78
C LEU A 116 10.65 1.42 28.50
N ALA A 117 10.65 0.61 27.43
CA ALA A 117 9.48 -0.11 26.95
C ALA A 117 9.88 -1.40 26.21
N SER A 118 8.89 -2.19 25.79
CA SER A 118 9.11 -3.40 25.01
C SER A 118 9.60 -3.12 23.58
N GLU A 119 10.06 -4.18 22.90
CA GLU A 119 10.11 -4.20 21.44
C GLU A 119 8.73 -3.81 20.87
N GLU A 120 8.75 -3.05 19.78
CA GLU A 120 7.54 -2.56 19.12
C GLU A 120 6.67 -3.71 18.61
N THR A 121 5.36 -3.50 18.69
CA THR A 121 4.36 -4.30 17.99
C THR A 121 3.58 -3.42 17.02
N VAL A 122 3.02 -4.04 15.99
CA VAL A 122 2.18 -3.35 15.01
C VAL A 122 0.73 -3.71 15.27
N MET A 123 -0.11 -2.71 15.51
CA MET A 123 -1.53 -2.85 15.73
C MET A 123 -2.33 -2.46 14.50
N ARG A 124 -3.44 -3.17 14.27
CA ARG A 124 -4.38 -2.90 13.17
C ARG A 124 -5.78 -3.33 13.59
N PHE A 125 -6.80 -2.69 13.03
CA PHE A 125 -8.16 -3.15 13.25
C PHE A 125 -8.41 -4.58 12.75
N GLY A 126 -9.16 -5.35 13.52
CA GLY A 126 -9.64 -6.68 13.15
C GLY A 126 -9.96 -7.52 14.37
N THR A 127 -10.48 -8.72 14.14
CA THR A 127 -11.02 -9.57 15.20
C THR A 127 -10.17 -10.80 15.49
N GLY A 128 -9.35 -11.29 14.55
CA GLY A 128 -8.59 -12.53 14.72
C GLY A 128 -7.09 -12.31 14.91
N HIS A 129 -6.38 -13.30 15.46
CA HIS A 129 -4.92 -13.29 15.45
C HIS A 129 -4.39 -13.50 14.02
N SER A 130 -3.48 -12.65 13.55
CA SER A 130 -2.92 -12.75 12.20
C SER A 130 -1.45 -12.33 12.15
N GLY A 131 -0.57 -13.33 12.08
CA GLY A 131 0.85 -13.14 11.86
C GLY A 131 1.48 -12.21 12.88
N ARG A 132 2.06 -11.10 12.41
CA ARG A 132 2.79 -10.13 13.25
C ARG A 132 1.92 -9.06 13.90
N PHE A 133 0.63 -8.98 13.57
CA PHE A 133 -0.24 -7.88 13.99
C PHE A 133 -1.00 -8.22 15.27
N LEU A 134 -1.00 -7.28 16.21
CA LEU A 134 -1.94 -7.30 17.33
C LEU A 134 -3.25 -6.65 16.87
N HIS A 135 -4.29 -7.46 16.73
CA HIS A 135 -5.59 -7.00 16.27
C HIS A 135 -6.38 -6.32 17.40
N VAL A 136 -7.01 -5.20 17.05
CA VAL A 136 -7.78 -4.35 17.96
C VAL A 136 -9.13 -3.95 17.35
N LEU A 137 -10.07 -3.51 18.19
CA LEU A 137 -11.33 -2.93 17.78
C LEU A 137 -11.27 -1.40 17.83
N PRO A 138 -12.09 -0.68 17.05
CA PRO A 138 -12.26 0.76 17.22
C PRO A 138 -12.90 1.06 18.58
N GLY A 139 -12.36 2.04 19.30
CA GLY A 139 -12.81 2.44 20.64
C GLY A 139 -11.95 1.86 21.75
N GLU A 140 -12.55 1.61 22.91
CA GLU A 140 -11.85 1.04 24.07
C GLU A 140 -11.56 -0.45 23.86
N ASN A 141 -10.32 -0.84 24.14
CA ASN A 141 -9.86 -2.22 24.12
C ASN A 141 -9.32 -2.60 25.51
N GLU A 142 -9.71 -3.77 25.98
CA GLU A 142 -9.22 -4.40 27.20
C GLU A 142 -8.05 -5.33 26.87
N PHE A 143 -6.96 -5.18 27.61
CA PHE A 143 -5.76 -5.99 27.46
C PHE A 143 -5.40 -6.68 28.76
N GLU A 144 -4.93 -7.91 28.65
CA GLU A 144 -4.23 -8.63 29.70
C GLU A 144 -2.74 -8.68 29.36
N TYR A 145 -1.88 -8.46 30.35
CA TYR A 145 -0.44 -8.60 30.18
C TYR A 145 0.17 -9.60 31.16
N GLU A 146 1.26 -10.21 30.73
CA GLU A 146 2.11 -11.08 31.52
C GLU A 146 3.58 -10.71 31.23
N ILE A 147 4.28 -10.24 32.26
CA ILE A 147 5.73 -10.05 32.22
C ILE A 147 6.36 -11.35 32.71
N LEU A 148 7.19 -11.92 31.86
CA LEU A 148 7.89 -13.18 32.08
C LEU A 148 9.37 -12.93 32.31
N GLU A 149 9.93 -13.45 33.40
CA GLU A 149 11.38 -13.65 33.49
C GLU A 149 11.72 -15.06 33.01
N ARG A 150 12.42 -15.16 31.87
CA ARG A 150 12.66 -16.41 31.13
C ARG A 150 11.36 -17.11 30.69
N ARG A 151 10.67 -17.79 31.62
CA ARG A 151 9.39 -18.51 31.41
C ARG A 151 8.47 -18.47 32.65
N ARG A 152 8.79 -17.64 33.64
CA ARG A 152 8.00 -17.53 34.87
C ARG A 152 7.32 -16.17 34.91
N PRO A 153 6.00 -16.10 35.11
CA PRO A 153 5.32 -14.84 35.35
C PRO A 153 5.90 -14.16 36.59
N VAL A 154 6.32 -12.91 36.43
CA VAL A 154 6.79 -12.04 37.51
C VAL A 154 5.79 -10.91 37.79
N ALA A 155 4.99 -10.52 36.80
CA ALA A 155 3.87 -9.60 36.96
C ALA A 155 2.77 -9.93 35.95
N THR A 156 1.52 -9.78 36.38
CA THR A 156 0.34 -9.91 35.52
C THR A 156 -0.64 -8.81 35.87
N GLY A 157 -1.51 -8.47 34.94
CA GLY A 157 -2.55 -7.49 35.17
C GLY A 157 -3.33 -7.17 33.91
N GLN A 158 -4.19 -6.16 34.01
CA GLN A 158 -5.01 -5.68 32.91
C GLN A 158 -4.93 -4.17 32.81
N PHE A 159 -5.13 -3.66 31.60
CA PHE A 159 -5.27 -2.24 31.33
C PHE A 159 -6.15 -2.02 30.11
N THR A 160 -6.68 -0.82 29.95
CA THR A 160 -7.46 -0.44 28.77
C THR A 160 -6.67 0.52 27.89
N ALA A 161 -6.90 0.48 26.58
CA ALA A 161 -6.47 1.53 25.67
C ALA A 161 -7.56 1.88 24.67
N THR A 162 -7.71 3.18 24.40
CA THR A 162 -8.66 3.70 23.42
C THR A 162 -7.96 3.91 22.08
N ILE A 163 -8.45 3.23 21.05
CA ILE A 163 -7.89 3.27 19.70
C ILE A 163 -8.99 3.75 18.76
N ALA A 164 -8.95 5.04 18.43
CA ALA A 164 -9.91 5.64 17.51
C ALA A 164 -9.64 5.22 16.06
N ARG A 165 -10.70 5.09 15.26
CA ARG A 165 -10.60 4.94 13.81
C ARG A 165 -10.80 6.31 13.16
N ASP A 166 -9.83 6.75 12.39
CA ASP A 166 -10.01 7.87 11.44
C ASP A 166 -10.16 7.25 10.04
N LEU A 167 -11.37 7.32 9.47
CA LEU A 167 -11.63 6.84 8.11
C LEU A 167 -11.53 8.00 7.14
N ARG A 168 -10.48 8.00 6.32
CA ARG A 168 -10.31 9.01 5.26
C ARG A 168 -10.82 8.50 3.94
N GLN A 169 -11.80 9.22 3.40
CA GLN A 169 -12.26 9.00 2.03
C GLN A 169 -11.35 9.74 1.06
N ILE A 170 -10.83 9.01 0.08
CA ILE A 170 -9.90 9.51 -0.92
C ILE A 170 -10.49 9.21 -2.30
N GLN A 171 -10.70 10.25 -3.11
CA GLN A 171 -11.05 10.06 -4.51
C GLN A 171 -9.86 9.43 -5.23
N ARG A 172 -10.09 8.33 -5.94
CA ARG A 172 -9.06 7.62 -6.70
C ARG A 172 -9.57 7.33 -8.10
N ASP A 173 -9.11 8.17 -9.03
CA ASP A 173 -9.46 8.07 -10.44
C ASP A 173 -8.45 7.21 -11.19
N ALA A 174 -8.90 6.65 -12.32
CA ALA A 174 -8.03 5.92 -13.22
C ALA A 174 -7.42 6.88 -14.25
N GLU A 175 -6.27 6.51 -14.78
CA GLU A 175 -5.57 7.29 -15.81
C GLU A 175 -5.39 6.47 -17.08
N TRP A 176 -5.56 7.12 -18.22
CA TRP A 176 -5.22 6.52 -19.51
C TRP A 176 -3.71 6.46 -19.69
N LYS A 177 -3.18 5.25 -19.84
CA LYS A 177 -1.79 4.97 -20.20
C LYS A 177 -1.72 4.46 -21.63
N GLU A 178 -0.78 4.98 -22.40
CA GLU A 178 -0.57 4.57 -23.80
C GLU A 178 0.75 3.81 -23.95
N ASP A 179 0.71 2.68 -24.65
CA ASP A 179 1.91 1.94 -25.04
C ASP A 179 1.75 1.27 -26.39
N ARG A 180 2.87 0.93 -27.02
CA ARG A 180 2.87 0.10 -28.23
C ARG A 180 2.96 -1.36 -27.85
N VAL A 181 2.09 -2.17 -28.45
CA VAL A 181 2.06 -3.62 -28.23
C VAL A 181 2.03 -4.37 -29.54
N CYS A 182 2.48 -5.62 -29.50
CA CYS A 182 2.20 -6.54 -30.58
C CYS A 182 0.76 -7.04 -30.45
N ALA A 183 0.03 -7.09 -31.56
CA ALA A 183 -1.31 -7.68 -31.61
C ALA A 183 -1.29 -9.16 -31.17
N ASN A 184 -0.17 -9.86 -31.42
CA ASN A 184 0.11 -11.15 -30.81
C ASN A 184 1.04 -10.99 -29.59
N SER A 185 0.50 -11.12 -28.38
CA SER A 185 1.28 -11.01 -27.14
C SER A 185 2.37 -12.08 -26.97
N ALA A 186 2.32 -13.17 -27.74
CA ALA A 186 3.38 -14.19 -27.75
C ALA A 186 4.63 -13.76 -28.55
N VAL A 187 4.57 -12.62 -29.23
CA VAL A 187 5.64 -12.12 -30.11
C VAL A 187 6.24 -10.84 -29.54
N ALA A 188 7.57 -10.79 -29.44
CA ALA A 188 8.26 -9.61 -28.96
C ALA A 188 8.09 -8.42 -29.92
N LEU A 189 7.96 -7.20 -29.38
CA LEU A 189 7.76 -5.97 -30.16
C LEU A 189 8.77 -5.77 -31.30
N GLY A 190 10.04 -6.12 -31.08
CA GLY A 190 11.10 -5.97 -32.09
C GLY A 190 10.91 -6.83 -33.34
N VAL A 191 10.15 -7.93 -33.22
CA VAL A 191 9.92 -8.89 -34.30
C VAL A 191 8.45 -8.95 -34.70
N CYS A 192 7.60 -8.09 -34.13
CA CYS A 192 6.17 -8.08 -34.38
C CYS A 192 5.86 -7.48 -35.76
N ALA A 193 4.99 -8.14 -36.51
CA ALA A 193 4.50 -7.64 -37.80
C ALA A 193 3.29 -6.71 -37.66
N ASP A 194 2.50 -6.85 -36.58
CA ASP A 194 1.29 -6.06 -36.30
C ASP A 194 1.44 -5.32 -34.95
N ILE A 195 2.12 -4.16 -35.01
CA ILE A 195 2.31 -3.28 -33.84
C ILE A 195 1.14 -2.30 -33.80
N ARG A 196 0.53 -2.18 -32.62
CA ARG A 196 -0.63 -1.33 -32.37
C ARG A 196 -0.39 -0.42 -31.20
N ASP A 197 -1.07 0.72 -31.22
CA ASP A 197 -1.17 1.58 -30.06
C ASP A 197 -2.24 1.02 -29.14
N ARG A 198 -1.92 0.90 -27.86
CA ARG A 198 -2.81 0.41 -26.83
C ARG A 198 -3.03 1.50 -25.81
N GLN A 199 -4.29 1.85 -25.58
CA GLN A 199 -4.70 2.72 -24.48
C GLN A 199 -5.28 1.85 -23.36
N ARG A 200 -4.83 2.06 -22.12
CA ARG A 200 -5.31 1.34 -20.93
C ARG A 200 -5.77 2.31 -19.86
N LEU A 201 -7.03 2.23 -19.46
CA LEU A 201 -7.52 2.95 -18.29
C LEU A 201 -7.07 2.17 -17.04
N THR A 202 -6.12 2.72 -16.31
CA THR A 202 -5.38 1.99 -15.27
C THR A 202 -5.50 2.73 -13.93
N CYS A 203 -5.77 1.98 -12.86
CA CYS A 203 -5.74 2.49 -11.49
C CYS A 203 -4.29 2.71 -11.00
N PRO A 204 -4.07 3.52 -9.95
CA PRO A 204 -2.74 3.69 -9.34
C PRO A 204 -2.13 2.40 -8.78
N ASP A 205 -2.93 1.36 -8.54
CA ASP A 205 -2.49 0.01 -8.13
C ASP A 205 -2.29 -0.95 -9.32
N ASP A 206 -2.14 -0.41 -10.54
CA ASP A 206 -1.94 -1.11 -11.81
C ASP A 206 -3.08 -2.03 -12.28
N ARG A 207 -4.22 -2.03 -11.58
CA ARG A 207 -5.44 -2.69 -12.06
C ARG A 207 -5.93 -1.99 -13.34
N VAL A 208 -6.11 -2.77 -14.40
CA VAL A 208 -6.64 -2.27 -15.68
C VAL A 208 -8.16 -2.38 -15.67
N LEU A 209 -8.84 -1.27 -15.92
CA LEU A 209 -10.31 -1.21 -16.01
C LEU A 209 -10.78 -1.40 -17.46
N GLU A 210 -10.05 -0.81 -18.41
CA GLU A 210 -10.40 -0.81 -19.82
C GLU A 210 -9.15 -0.88 -20.69
N THR A 211 -9.26 -1.44 -21.88
CA THR A 211 -8.16 -1.52 -22.85
C THR A 211 -8.69 -1.37 -24.26
N HIS A 212 -8.09 -0.44 -25.01
CA HIS A 212 -8.37 -0.21 -26.43
C HIS A 212 -7.11 -0.43 -27.26
N LEU A 213 -7.29 -0.99 -28.45
CA LEU A 213 -6.23 -1.17 -29.45
C LEU A 213 -6.54 -0.37 -30.70
N PHE A 214 -5.54 0.33 -31.23
CA PHE A 214 -5.64 1.14 -32.44
C PHE A 214 -4.57 0.71 -33.46
N PRO A 215 -4.97 0.38 -34.70
CA PRO A 215 -6.36 0.26 -35.17
C PRO A 215 -7.10 -0.92 -34.52
N ASN A 216 -8.40 -0.74 -34.26
CA ASN A 216 -9.27 -1.76 -33.68
C ASN A 216 -9.72 -2.77 -34.76
N ASN A 217 -8.80 -3.59 -35.24
CA ASN A 217 -9.10 -4.69 -36.16
C ASN A 217 -8.72 -6.04 -35.52
N ALA A 218 -9.49 -7.10 -35.72
CA ALA A 218 -9.20 -8.38 -35.05
C ALA A 218 -8.10 -9.22 -35.74
N ASN A 219 -7.61 -8.79 -36.91
CA ASN A 219 -6.76 -9.60 -37.77
C ASN A 219 -5.29 -9.39 -37.43
N VAL A 220 -4.65 -10.39 -36.83
CA VAL A 220 -3.20 -10.41 -36.64
C VAL A 220 -2.50 -10.69 -37.97
N ILE A 221 -1.64 -9.78 -38.39
CA ILE A 221 -0.90 -9.86 -39.66
C ILE A 221 0.50 -10.44 -39.41
N THR A 222 0.88 -11.48 -40.16
CA THR A 222 2.26 -11.95 -40.32
C THR A 222 2.85 -11.31 -41.58
N ALA A 223 4.11 -10.90 -41.55
CA ALA A 223 4.77 -10.27 -42.70
C ALA A 223 6.07 -10.98 -43.06
N ILE A 224 6.32 -11.16 -44.36
CA ILE A 224 7.59 -11.68 -44.88
C ILE A 224 8.18 -10.63 -45.81
N HIS A 225 9.40 -10.17 -45.50
CA HIS A 225 10.13 -9.19 -46.28
C HIS A 225 11.22 -9.86 -47.13
N ASN A 226 11.45 -9.37 -48.34
CA ASN A 226 12.64 -9.71 -49.11
C ASN A 226 13.70 -8.60 -48.92
N ARG A 227 14.77 -8.92 -48.19
CA ARG A 227 15.93 -8.03 -48.00
C ARG A 227 17.11 -8.38 -48.89
N THR A 228 16.92 -9.29 -49.84
CA THR A 228 17.93 -9.66 -50.85
C THR A 228 17.85 -8.75 -52.07
N GLY A 229 18.86 -8.83 -52.93
CA GLY A 229 18.90 -8.13 -54.22
C GLY A 229 18.20 -8.86 -55.38
N ARG A 230 17.55 -10.00 -55.13
CA ARG A 230 16.95 -10.87 -56.17
C ARG A 230 15.50 -11.25 -55.87
N ILE A 231 14.80 -11.73 -56.89
CA ILE A 231 13.45 -12.28 -56.73
C ILE A 231 13.55 -13.62 -55.99
N ILE A 232 12.69 -13.81 -55.00
CA ILE A 232 12.59 -15.06 -54.24
C ILE A 232 11.31 -15.78 -54.63
N ASP A 233 11.46 -16.99 -55.16
CA ASP A 233 10.37 -17.95 -55.33
C ASP A 233 10.19 -18.76 -54.04
N PHE A 234 8.98 -18.74 -53.50
CA PHE A 234 8.65 -19.45 -52.26
C PHE A 234 7.19 -19.89 -52.28
N SER A 235 6.88 -20.90 -51.49
CA SER A 235 5.53 -21.43 -51.32
C SER A 235 5.01 -21.08 -49.94
N LEU A 236 3.82 -20.49 -49.88
CA LEU A 236 3.05 -20.30 -48.66
C LEU A 236 1.81 -21.17 -48.71
N ASN A 237 1.65 -22.07 -47.74
CA ASN A 237 0.52 -23.00 -47.71
C ASN A 237 0.35 -23.76 -49.04
N ASN A 238 1.47 -24.23 -49.59
CA ASN A 238 1.56 -24.94 -50.87
C ASN A 238 1.17 -24.11 -52.11
N ARG A 239 1.09 -22.79 -52.00
CA ARG A 239 0.88 -21.87 -53.13
C ARG A 239 2.16 -21.12 -53.44
N MET A 240 2.68 -21.31 -54.64
CA MET A 240 3.86 -20.60 -55.14
C MET A 240 3.61 -19.10 -55.25
N ARG A 241 4.59 -18.32 -54.85
CA ARG A 241 4.60 -16.86 -54.83
C ARG A 241 5.99 -16.34 -55.15
N GLN A 242 6.02 -15.14 -55.70
CA GLN A 242 7.24 -14.37 -55.93
C GLN A 242 7.29 -13.18 -55.00
N LEU A 243 8.46 -12.93 -54.42
CA LEU A 243 8.74 -11.75 -53.62
C LEU A 243 9.88 -10.96 -54.25
N PHE A 244 9.59 -9.79 -54.79
CA PHE A 244 10.57 -8.92 -55.44
C PHE A 244 11.56 -8.30 -54.43
N PRO A 245 12.77 -7.91 -54.85
CA PRO A 245 13.74 -7.22 -53.99
C PRO A 245 13.12 -6.02 -53.27
N GLY A 246 13.35 -5.91 -51.96
CA GLY A 246 12.82 -4.82 -51.12
C GLY A 246 11.31 -4.86 -50.84
N SER A 247 10.56 -5.77 -51.49
CA SER A 247 9.12 -5.91 -51.28
C SER A 247 8.79 -6.76 -50.05
N HIS A 248 7.51 -6.77 -49.66
CA HIS A 248 7.01 -7.61 -48.59
C HIS A 248 5.62 -8.14 -48.93
N THR A 249 5.24 -9.24 -48.27
CA THR A 249 3.90 -9.79 -48.31
C THR A 249 3.32 -9.85 -46.91
N GLN A 250 2.00 -9.64 -46.81
CA GLN A 250 1.23 -9.71 -45.57
C GLN A 250 0.29 -10.92 -45.62
N ILE A 251 0.16 -11.60 -44.50
CA ILE A 251 -0.53 -12.87 -44.39
C ILE A 251 -1.42 -12.84 -43.15
N THR A 252 -2.71 -13.06 -43.35
CA THR A 252 -3.71 -13.09 -42.27
C THR A 252 -4.15 -14.51 -41.88
N ASP A 253 -3.70 -15.52 -42.63
CA ASP A 253 -4.08 -16.92 -42.44
C ASP A 253 -3.59 -17.47 -41.09
N ASN A 254 -4.39 -18.35 -40.48
CA ASN A 254 -4.15 -18.89 -39.14
C ASN A 254 -3.01 -19.93 -39.08
N PHE A 255 -2.66 -20.53 -40.22
CA PHE A 255 -1.58 -21.50 -40.34
C PHE A 255 -0.76 -21.15 -41.56
N VAL A 256 0.54 -20.95 -41.38
CA VAL A 256 1.44 -20.62 -42.48
C VAL A 256 2.70 -21.46 -42.36
N ASN A 257 2.90 -22.36 -43.33
CA ASN A 257 4.22 -22.91 -43.57
C ASN A 257 4.83 -22.23 -44.80
N VAL A 258 6.09 -21.82 -44.67
CA VAL A 258 6.88 -21.35 -45.79
C VAL A 258 7.75 -22.50 -46.30
N GLN A 259 7.86 -22.62 -47.63
CA GLN A 259 8.84 -23.48 -48.27
C GLN A 259 9.62 -22.68 -49.30
N TYR A 260 10.93 -22.87 -49.35
CA TYR A 260 11.80 -22.14 -50.27
C TYR A 260 13.03 -22.99 -50.61
N GLN A 261 13.64 -22.70 -51.75
CA GLN A 261 14.85 -23.39 -52.19
C GLN A 261 16.10 -22.63 -51.74
N ARG A 262 17.07 -23.35 -51.16
CA ARG A 262 18.39 -22.80 -50.84
C ARG A 262 19.29 -22.75 -52.08
N ALA A 263 20.42 -22.05 -51.95
CA ALA A 263 21.41 -21.93 -53.03
C ALA A 263 22.01 -23.30 -53.45
N ASP A 264 22.00 -24.29 -52.56
CA ASP A 264 22.44 -25.67 -52.83
C ASP A 264 21.36 -26.54 -53.50
N GLY A 265 20.21 -25.95 -53.82
CA GLY A 265 19.08 -26.64 -54.44
C GLY A 265 18.16 -27.38 -53.47
N THR A 266 18.49 -27.43 -52.17
CA THR A 266 17.65 -28.12 -51.17
C THR A 266 16.39 -27.33 -50.84
N MET A 267 15.28 -28.03 -50.64
CA MET A 267 14.03 -27.44 -50.18
C MET A 267 14.01 -27.34 -48.66
N GLN A 268 13.75 -26.16 -48.14
CA GLN A 268 13.54 -25.91 -46.72
C GLN A 268 12.06 -25.68 -46.43
N ARG A 269 11.63 -26.06 -45.23
CA ARG A 269 10.27 -25.83 -44.74
C ARG A 269 10.33 -25.29 -43.32
N GLU A 270 9.65 -24.18 -43.08
CA GLU A 270 9.53 -23.58 -41.75
C GLU A 270 8.08 -23.28 -41.41
N ASN A 271 7.72 -23.45 -40.15
CA ASN A 271 6.42 -23.05 -39.62
C ASN A 271 6.52 -21.61 -39.11
N LEU A 272 5.61 -20.75 -39.54
CA LEU A 272 5.60 -19.36 -39.12
C LEU A 272 4.73 -19.19 -37.88
N THR A 273 5.22 -18.38 -36.95
CA THR A 273 4.44 -17.87 -35.82
C THR A 273 3.60 -16.70 -36.32
N ARG A 274 2.30 -16.75 -36.04
CA ARG A 274 1.36 -15.68 -36.41
C ARG A 274 1.78 -14.34 -35.78
N GLY A 275 1.65 -13.24 -36.51
CA GLY A 275 1.98 -11.91 -35.98
C GLY A 275 3.48 -11.59 -35.94
N THR A 276 4.32 -12.49 -36.47
CA THR A 276 5.77 -12.29 -36.53
C THR A 276 6.19 -11.72 -37.88
N ARG A 277 7.22 -10.88 -37.85
CA ARG A 277 7.91 -10.35 -39.01
C ARG A 277 9.10 -11.24 -39.34
N TYR A 278 9.06 -11.81 -40.53
CA TYR A 278 10.10 -12.63 -41.12
C TYR A 278 10.80 -11.91 -42.27
N GLN A 279 11.99 -12.37 -42.60
CA GLN A 279 12.75 -11.86 -43.73
C GLN A 279 13.52 -12.97 -44.44
N PHE A 280 13.57 -12.88 -45.76
CA PHE A 280 14.63 -13.45 -46.56
C PHE A 280 15.81 -12.48 -46.59
N TYR A 281 17.01 -12.98 -46.33
CA TYR A 281 18.25 -12.22 -46.34
C TYR A 281 19.40 -13.08 -46.84
N GLU A 282 20.49 -12.45 -47.24
CA GLU A 282 21.70 -13.17 -47.64
C GLU A 282 22.74 -13.13 -46.53
N SER A 283 23.32 -14.29 -46.23
CA SER A 283 24.43 -14.42 -45.30
C SER A 283 25.45 -15.39 -45.88
N ALA A 284 26.71 -14.99 -45.96
CA ALA A 284 27.78 -15.76 -46.60
C ALA A 284 27.43 -16.23 -48.04
N GLY A 285 26.73 -15.39 -48.82
CA GLY A 285 26.30 -15.71 -50.19
C GLY A 285 25.14 -16.71 -50.28
N GLN A 286 24.57 -17.13 -49.17
CA GLN A 286 23.45 -18.07 -49.12
C GLN A 286 22.15 -17.38 -48.73
N LEU A 287 21.04 -17.83 -49.35
CA LEU A 287 19.69 -17.40 -48.97
C LEU A 287 19.33 -17.99 -47.62
N GLN A 288 19.01 -17.12 -46.67
CA GLN A 288 18.54 -17.46 -45.35
C GLN A 288 17.12 -16.92 -45.15
N PHE A 289 16.38 -17.60 -44.28
CA PHE A 289 15.08 -17.17 -43.81
C PHE A 289 15.11 -17.13 -42.28
N GLY A 290 14.47 -16.13 -41.70
CA GLY A 290 14.44 -16.00 -40.25
C GLY A 290 13.56 -14.86 -39.80
N THR A 291 13.41 -14.73 -38.49
CA THR A 291 12.75 -13.58 -37.90
C THR A 291 13.64 -12.34 -38.01
N TYR A 292 13.04 -11.16 -37.92
CA TYR A 292 13.82 -9.96 -37.66
C TYR A 292 14.56 -10.13 -36.33
N SER A 293 15.87 -10.33 -36.34
CA SER A 293 16.64 -10.15 -35.11
C SER A 293 16.62 -8.66 -34.77
N GLN A 294 16.40 -8.33 -33.49
CA GLN A 294 16.79 -7.00 -33.04
C GLN A 294 18.27 -6.82 -33.41
N PRO A 295 18.69 -5.63 -33.90
CA PRO A 295 20.12 -5.35 -33.94
C PRO A 295 20.63 -5.60 -32.52
N HIS A 296 21.59 -6.49 -32.37
CA HIS A 296 22.39 -6.55 -31.15
C HIS A 296 22.85 -5.12 -30.91
N ARG A 297 22.31 -4.47 -29.86
CA ARG A 297 23.00 -3.34 -29.24
C ARG A 297 24.29 -3.93 -28.70
N GLY A 298 25.35 -3.86 -29.51
CA GLY A 298 26.71 -4.05 -29.06
C GLY A 298 26.92 -3.12 -27.87
N ARG A 299 27.44 -3.71 -26.79
CA ARG A 299 27.99 -3.00 -25.65
C ARG A 299 29.15 -2.12 -26.10
#